data_AF-A0A8T7GNG5-F1
#
_entry.id   AF-A0A8T7GNG5-F1
#
_cell.length_a   1.000
_cell.length_b   1.000
_cell.length_c   1.000
_cell.angle_alpha   90.00
_cell.angle_beta   90.00
_cell.angle_gamma   90.00
#
_symmetry.space_group_name_H-M   'P 1'
#
loop_
_entity.id
_entity.type
_entity.pdbx_description
1 polymer ?
#
loop_
_entity_poly.entity_id
_entity_poly.type
_entity_poly.pdbx_seq_one_letter_code
_entity_poly.pdbx_strand_id
1 'polypeptide(L)'
;MGLNKSILVISVSIIYLVFFFALSSGLVNALLQYNEIPKGFLVIPNRSIQTITETFAFVVILFIGVGGVVLLYRSGSTSKIKNQYSLLGAGFVLLLISIGIGFWLLKIKV
;
A
#
# COMPACT_ATOMS: atom_id res chain seq x y z
N MET A 1 -14.13 -1.24 -30.23
CA MET A 1 -14.75 -2.03 -29.14
C MET A 1 -13.80 -2.39 -27.98
N GLY A 2 -12.53 -1.96 -27.95
CA GLY A 2 -11.54 -2.35 -26.93
C GLY A 2 -11.33 -1.38 -25.76
N LEU A 3 -11.68 -0.09 -25.91
CA LEU A 3 -11.43 0.93 -24.89
C LEU A 3 -12.24 0.68 -23.60
N ASN A 4 -13.52 0.33 -23.72
CA ASN A 4 -14.39 0.05 -22.57
C ASN A 4 -13.94 -1.20 -21.80
N LYS A 5 -13.38 -2.21 -22.48
CA LYS A 5 -12.83 -3.40 -21.81
C LYS A 5 -11.57 -3.08 -21.02
N SER A 6 -10.67 -2.25 -21.56
CA SER A 6 -9.44 -1.85 -20.87
C SER A 6 -9.73 -1.03 -19.62
N ILE A 7 -10.61 -0.03 -19.72
CA ILE A 7 -11.03 0.79 -18.57
C ILE A 7 -11.68 -0.08 -17.50
N LEU A 8 -12.59 -0.99 -17.89
CA LEU A 8 -13.24 -1.90 -16.96
C LEU A 8 -12.23 -2.78 -16.22
N VAL A 9 -11.25 -3.37 -16.92
CA VAL A 9 -10.20 -4.19 -16.29
C VAL A 9 -9.36 -3.37 -15.31
N ILE A 10 -8.99 -2.14 -15.67
CA ILE A 10 -8.23 -1.25 -14.78
C ILE A 10 -9.06 -0.91 -13.53
N SER A 11 -10.32 -0.51 -13.70
CA SER A 11 -11.21 -0.20 -12.58
C SER A 11 -11.40 -1.39 -11.65
N VAL A 12 -11.68 -2.58 -12.18
CA VAL A 12 -11.84 -3.80 -11.39
C VAL A 12 -10.54 -4.15 -10.66
N SER A 13 -9.38 -3.98 -11.31
CA SER A 13 -8.08 -4.24 -10.68
C SER A 13 -7.79 -3.27 -9.53
N ILE A 14 -8.12 -1.99 -9.69
CA ILE A 14 -7.96 -0.98 -8.62
C ILE A 14 -8.89 -1.31 -7.45
N ILE A 15 -10.16 -1.59 -7.71
CA ILE A 15 -11.13 -1.96 -6.67
C ILE A 15 -10.63 -3.20 -5.93
N TYR A 16 -10.21 -4.22 -6.66
CA TYR A 16 -9.63 -5.43 -6.09
C TYR A 16 -8.44 -5.14 -5.18
N LEU A 17 -7.48 -4.34 -5.63
CA LEU A 17 -6.29 -3.99 -4.84
C LEU A 17 -6.66 -3.20 -3.59
N VAL A 18 -7.59 -2.25 -3.68
CA VAL A 18 -8.06 -1.47 -2.52
C VAL A 18 -8.66 -2.40 -1.47
N PHE A 19 -9.57 -3.30 -1.87
CA PHE A 19 -10.18 -4.25 -0.95
C PHE A 19 -9.16 -5.23 -0.36
N PHE A 20 -8.30 -5.79 -1.21
CA PHE A 20 -7.27 -6.73 -0.78
C PHE A 20 -6.33 -6.10 0.25
N PHE A 21 -5.86 -4.88 0.00
CA PHE A 21 -4.99 -4.18 0.95
C PHE A 21 -5.70 -3.75 2.22
N ALA A 22 -6.95 -3.28 2.14
CA ALA A 22 -7.69 -2.92 3.34
C ALA A 22 -7.88 -4.13 4.26
N LEU A 23 -8.27 -5.28 3.70
CA LEU A 23 -8.41 -6.52 4.46
C LEU A 23 -7.07 -6.99 5.05
N SER A 24 -6.01 -7.00 4.24
CA SER A 24 -4.67 -7.40 4.69
C SER A 24 -4.09 -6.46 5.76
N SER A 25 -4.51 -5.19 5.75
CA SER A 25 -4.09 -4.16 6.71
C SER A 25 -4.91 -4.16 8.01
N GLY A 26 -5.81 -5.13 8.21
CA GLY A 26 -6.57 -5.28 9.45
C GLY A 26 -7.87 -4.47 9.52
N LEU A 27 -8.49 -4.14 8.37
CA LEU A 27 -9.78 -3.44 8.32
C LEU A 27 -10.85 -4.07 9.21
N VAL A 28 -10.92 -5.41 9.25
CA VAL A 28 -11.91 -6.12 10.08
C VAL A 28 -11.70 -5.79 11.56
N ASN A 29 -10.46 -5.86 12.05
CA ASN A 29 -10.14 -5.55 13.44
C ASN A 29 -10.43 -4.07 13.76
N ALA A 30 -10.09 -3.17 12.84
CA ALA A 30 -10.35 -1.75 13.00
C ALA A 30 -11.85 -1.41 13.09
N LEU A 31 -12.70 -2.12 12.35
CA LEU A 31 -14.15 -1.95 12.43
C LEU A 31 -14.72 -2.50 13.74
N LEU A 32 -14.21 -3.65 14.22
CA LEU A 32 -14.65 -4.24 15.48
C LEU A 32 -14.30 -3.37 16.69
N GLN A 33 -13.11 -2.75 16.68
CA GLN A 33 -12.58 -1.97 17.80
C GLN A 33 -12.96 -0.48 17.73
N TYR A 34 -13.77 -0.07 16.74
CA TYR A 34 -14.08 1.33 16.46
C TYR A 34 -14.67 2.09 17.66
N ASN A 35 -15.52 1.44 18.46
CA ASN A 35 -16.19 2.08 19.60
C ASN A 35 -15.39 2.01 20.91
N GLU A 36 -14.36 1.17 20.96
CA GLU A 36 -13.58 0.90 22.19
C GLU A 36 -12.34 1.78 22.29
N ILE A 37 -11.93 2.37 21.17
CA ILE A 37 -10.72 3.18 21.06
C ILE A 37 -11.08 4.67 21.27
N PRO A 38 -10.47 5.36 22.24
CA PRO A 38 -10.66 6.80 22.41
C PRO A 38 -10.31 7.57 21.12
N LYS A 39 -11.25 8.39 20.66
CA LYS A 39 -11.06 9.25 19.48
C LYS A 39 -9.86 10.18 19.73
N GLY A 40 -8.85 10.10 18.87
CA GLY A 40 -7.64 10.94 18.95
C GLY A 40 -6.33 10.16 18.91
N PHE A 41 -6.33 8.86 19.20
CA PHE A 41 -5.16 8.01 19.00
C PHE A 41 -5.05 7.58 17.53
N LEU A 42 -4.01 8.07 16.85
CA LEU A 42 -3.74 7.71 15.44
C LEU A 42 -3.15 6.30 15.34
N VAL A 43 -2.24 5.95 16.26
CA VAL A 43 -1.58 4.63 16.37
C VAL A 43 -1.59 4.21 17.83
N ILE A 44 -1.98 2.97 18.10
CA ILE A 44 -2.01 2.37 19.43
C ILE A 44 -0.84 1.38 19.55
N PRO A 45 0.01 1.52 20.57
CA PRO A 45 1.16 0.63 20.77
C PRO A 45 0.71 -0.70 21.39
N ASN A 46 -0.15 -1.43 20.67
CA ASN A 46 -0.61 -2.76 21.04
C ASN A 46 -0.82 -3.58 19.76
N ARG A 47 -0.21 -4.76 19.68
CA ARG A 47 -0.30 -5.65 18.51
C ARG A 47 -1.68 -6.20 18.23
N SER A 48 -2.54 -6.28 19.25
CA SER A 48 -3.89 -6.84 19.14
C SER A 48 -4.94 -5.80 18.77
N ILE A 49 -4.59 -4.52 18.86
CA ILE A 49 -5.48 -3.40 18.56
C ILE A 49 -5.09 -2.83 17.20
N GLN A 50 -6.07 -2.59 16.35
CA GLN A 50 -5.93 -1.98 15.05
C GLN A 50 -6.87 -0.78 14.93
N THR A 51 -6.37 0.39 14.57
CA THR A 51 -7.22 1.57 14.32
C THR A 51 -7.59 1.70 12.84
N ILE A 52 -8.66 2.46 12.53
CA ILE A 52 -8.99 2.82 11.14
C ILE A 52 -7.84 3.61 10.50
N THR A 53 -7.23 4.53 11.26
CA THR A 53 -6.12 5.35 10.79
C THR A 53 -4.88 4.50 10.49
N GLU A 54 -4.54 3.53 11.34
CA GLU A 54 -3.45 2.58 11.09
C GLU A 54 -3.72 1.74 9.84
N THR A 55 -4.94 1.22 9.71
CA THR A 55 -5.34 0.45 8.53
C THR A 55 -5.15 1.27 7.27
N PHE A 56 -5.61 2.52 7.27
CA PHE A 56 -5.41 3.44 6.16
C PHE A 56 -3.93 3.69 5.88
N ALA A 57 -3.12 3.91 6.90
CA ALA A 57 -1.67 4.10 6.74
C ALA A 57 -1.01 2.87 6.09
N PHE A 58 -1.33 1.66 6.54
CA PHE A 58 -0.82 0.42 5.92
C PHE A 58 -1.29 0.24 4.48
N VAL A 59 -2.55 0.56 4.16
CA VAL A 59 -3.04 0.54 2.78
C VAL A 59 -2.23 1.48 1.88
N VAL A 60 -1.99 2.72 2.33
CA VAL A 60 -1.18 3.70 1.58
C VAL A 60 0.26 3.19 1.40
N ILE A 61 0.87 2.64 2.44
CA ILE A 61 2.22 2.06 2.39
C ILE A 61 2.29 0.93 1.36
N LEU A 62 1.29 0.03 1.33
CA LEU A 62 1.23 -1.06 0.36
C LEU A 62 1.06 -0.54 -1.07
N PHE A 63 0.26 0.50 -1.30
CA PHE A 63 0.15 1.13 -2.62
C PHE A 63 1.45 1.78 -3.09
N ILE A 64 2.21 2.42 -2.18
CA ILE A 64 3.55 2.93 -2.49
C ILE A 64 4.47 1.76 -2.91
N GLY A 65 4.41 0.64 -2.20
CA GLY A 65 5.15 -0.58 -2.51
C GLY A 65 4.81 -1.13 -3.91
N VAL A 66 3.52 -1.24 -4.24
CA VAL A 66 3.06 -1.64 -5.59
C VAL A 66 3.56 -0.67 -6.64
N GLY A 67 3.50 0.64 -6.39
CA GLY A 67 4.06 1.66 -7.28
C GLY A 67 5.54 1.39 -7.57
N GLY A 68 6.32 1.06 -6.53
CA GLY A 68 7.72 0.64 -6.67
C GLY A 68 7.89 -0.60 -7.55
N VAL A 69 7.11 -1.67 -7.30
CA VAL A 69 7.13 -2.90 -8.10
C VAL A 69 6.77 -2.62 -9.57
N VAL A 70 5.76 -1.80 -9.83
CA VAL A 70 5.33 -1.44 -11.19
C VAL A 70 6.44 -0.69 -11.93
N LEU A 71 7.14 0.23 -11.27
CA LEU A 71 8.27 0.94 -11.87
C LEU A 71 9.45 -0.01 -12.16
N LEU A 72 9.76 -0.93 -11.26
CA LEU A 72 10.77 -1.96 -11.50
C LEU A 72 10.40 -2.85 -12.68
N TYR A 73 9.15 -3.32 -12.77
CA TYR A 73 8.68 -4.10 -13.90
C TYR A 73 8.81 -3.34 -15.22
N ARG A 74 8.37 -2.08 -15.25
CA ARG A 74 8.49 -1.21 -16.45
C ARG A 74 9.93 -0.91 -16.83
N SER A 75 10.86 -0.90 -15.86
CA SER A 75 12.28 -0.71 -16.14
C SER A 75 12.85 -1.82 -17.04
N GLY A 76 12.36 -3.06 -16.92
CA GLY A 76 12.78 -4.18 -17.79
C GLY A 76 12.20 -4.13 -19.21
N SER A 77 11.19 -3.28 -19.45
CA SER A 77 10.48 -3.19 -20.74
C SER A 77 10.86 -1.96 -21.57
N THR A 78 11.75 -1.09 -21.07
CA THR A 78 12.13 0.15 -21.76
C THR A 78 13.41 -0.02 -22.58
N SER A 79 13.42 0.50 -23.82
CA SER A 79 14.58 0.40 -24.71
C SER A 79 15.62 1.50 -24.49
N LYS A 80 15.24 2.60 -23.81
CA LYS A 80 16.14 3.72 -23.54
C LYS A 80 16.84 3.52 -22.19
N ILE A 81 18.16 3.37 -22.23
CA ILE A 81 18.98 3.09 -21.05
C ILE A 81 18.83 4.15 -19.93
N LYS A 82 18.72 5.44 -20.29
CA LYS A 82 18.47 6.52 -19.31
C LYS A 82 17.14 6.33 -18.57
N ASN A 83 16.09 5.91 -19.28
CA ASN A 83 14.78 5.68 -18.68
C ASN A 83 14.77 4.40 -17.85
N GLN A 84 15.52 3.36 -18.28
CA GLN A 84 15.69 2.14 -17.51
C GLN A 84 16.26 2.42 -16.13
N TYR A 85 17.39 3.14 -16.05
CA TYR A 85 18.01 3.50 -14.78
C TYR A 85 17.12 4.38 -13.91
N SER A 86 16.41 5.34 -14.51
CA SER A 86 15.48 6.21 -13.76
C SER A 86 14.31 5.43 -13.16
N LEU A 87 13.68 4.53 -13.93
CA LEU A 87 12.60 3.67 -13.44
C LEU A 87 13.08 2.69 -12.38
N LEU A 88 14.27 2.11 -12.58
CA LEU A 88 14.88 1.18 -11.62
C LEU A 88 15.19 1.89 -10.30
N GLY A 89 15.84 3.05 -10.34
CA GLY A 89 16.12 3.85 -9.15
C GLY A 89 14.85 4.28 -8.41
N ALA A 90 13.87 4.83 -9.12
CA ALA A 90 12.60 5.23 -8.51
C ALA A 90 11.84 4.03 -7.91
N GLY A 91 11.81 2.89 -8.60
CA GLY A 91 11.16 1.67 -8.14
C GLY A 91 11.77 1.13 -6.84
N PHE A 92 13.10 1.07 -6.76
CA PHE A 92 13.80 0.67 -5.53
C PHE A 92 13.58 1.65 -4.38
N VAL A 93 13.62 2.96 -4.64
CA VAL A 93 13.38 3.98 -3.61
C VAL A 93 11.97 3.84 -3.02
N LEU A 94 10.93 3.72 -3.85
CA LEU A 94 9.56 3.54 -3.37
C LEU A 94 9.39 2.26 -2.56
N LEU A 95 10.00 1.15 -3.00
CA LEU A 95 9.98 -0.10 -2.25
C LEU A 95 10.66 0.01 -0.89
N LEU A 96 11.85 0.61 -0.83
CA LEU A 96 12.58 0.81 0.43
C LEU A 96 11.81 1.73 1.38
N ILE A 97 11.17 2.79 0.88
CA ILE A 97 10.31 3.67 1.68
C ILE A 97 9.11 2.90 2.23
N SER A 98 8.42 2.12 1.38
CA SER A 98 7.26 1.32 1.79
C SER A 98 7.64 0.32 2.89
N ILE A 99 8.72 -0.43 2.69
CA ILE A 99 9.23 -1.40 3.65
C ILE A 99 9.68 -0.72 4.94
N GLY A 100 10.44 0.37 4.83
CA GLY A 100 10.99 1.10 5.97
C GLY A 100 9.90 1.68 6.87
N ILE A 101 8.90 2.34 6.30
CA ILE A 101 7.77 2.89 7.06
C ILE A 101 6.92 1.75 7.64
N GLY A 102 6.67 0.68 6.88
CA GLY A 102 5.91 -0.48 7.35
C GLY A 102 6.54 -1.12 8.59
N PHE A 103 7.84 -1.41 8.56
CA PHE A 103 8.56 -1.94 9.73
C PHE A 103 8.64 -0.94 10.88
N TRP A 104 8.77 0.35 10.58
CA TRP A 104 8.77 1.38 11.62
C TRP A 104 7.43 1.42 12.37
N LEU A 105 6.30 1.32 11.67
CA LEU A 105 4.98 1.21 12.31
C LEU A 105 4.83 -0.07 13.14
N LEU A 106 5.29 -1.21 12.60
CA LEU A 106 5.27 -2.47 13.35
C LEU A 106 6.12 -2.40 14.63
N LYS A 107 7.25 -1.69 14.60
CA LYS A 107 8.11 -1.50 15.79
C LYS A 107 7.43 -0.71 16.90
N ILE A 108 6.51 0.20 16.57
CA ILE A 108 5.75 0.98 17.56
C ILE A 108 4.75 0.08 18.31
N LYS A 109 4.27 -1.00 17.68
CA LYS A 109 3.37 -1.97 18.32
C LYS A 109 4.17 -2.96 19.17
N VAL A 110 4.29 -2.64 20.46
CA VAL A 110 4.90 -3.51 21.48
C VAL A 110 3.94 -4.64 21.86
#